data_AF-A0ABD3M105-F1
#
_entry.id   AF-A0ABD3M105-F1
#
_cell.length_a   1.000
_cell.length_b   1.000
_cell.length_c   1.000
_cell.angle_alpha   90.00
_cell.angle_beta   90.00
_cell.angle_gamma   90.00
#
_symmetry.space_group_name_H-M   'P 1'
#
loop_
_entity.id
_entity.type
_entity.pdbx_description
1 polymer ?
#
loop_
_entity_poly.entity_id
_entity_poly.type
_entity_poly.pdbx_seq_one_letter_code
_entity_poly.pdbx_strand_id
1 'polypeptide(L)'
;MTMTTNDDNISTTNNADVDDNVGNTIHEEGEYYQHGKPYEGMCCLCTMEDITEEDGNYVEYQTYPSLQWKPCQFEASVVQQLLDTQFQQYLTRVKSTDCQAELKRLLKNGPPIYIHDKHGLPLAGDNNEKGGDGGDNNEKGGDDGGGAGGGDTHVCKLWFASDGKERSAKLTNSLEGEERERLWQELKKFIIEVGKEVGDDDEEEEMIMSAQQEGNGSIGD
;
A
#
# COMPACT_ATOMS: atom_id res chain seq x y z
N MET A 1 -8.89 73.33 -36.11
CA MET A 1 -7.70 72.46 -36.11
C MET A 1 -7.74 71.65 -34.83
N THR A 2 -8.06 70.37 -34.94
CA THR A 2 -8.11 69.39 -33.83
C THR A 2 -6.75 68.73 -33.70
N MET A 3 -6.11 68.90 -32.55
CA MET A 3 -4.81 68.36 -32.13
C MET A 3 -4.74 68.56 -30.59
N THR A 4 -4.38 67.65 -29.69
CA THR A 4 -3.92 66.24 -29.72
C THR A 4 -3.96 65.71 -28.26
N THR A 5 -4.20 64.40 -28.13
CA THR A 5 -3.72 63.42 -27.10
C THR A 5 -4.00 63.52 -25.59
N ASN A 6 -4.57 62.40 -25.12
CA ASN A 6 -4.49 61.75 -23.80
C ASN A 6 -3.18 61.92 -23.03
N ASP A 7 -3.25 61.86 -21.70
CA ASP A 7 -2.60 60.78 -20.92
C ASP A 7 -3.12 60.77 -19.47
N ASP A 8 -3.71 59.64 -19.08
CA ASP A 8 -4.19 59.33 -17.74
C ASP A 8 -3.01 59.04 -16.81
N ASN A 9 -2.88 59.85 -15.76
CA ASN A 9 -1.94 59.66 -14.67
C ASN A 9 -2.55 58.71 -13.62
N ILE A 10 -2.25 57.41 -13.70
CA ILE A 10 -2.41 56.49 -12.57
C ILE A 10 -1.02 56.11 -12.03
N SER A 11 -0.70 56.69 -10.88
CA SER A 11 0.44 56.34 -10.06
C SER A 11 0.14 55.04 -9.33
N THR A 12 0.73 53.93 -9.78
CA THR A 12 0.84 52.70 -8.99
C THR A 12 2.28 52.22 -9.05
N THR A 13 3.06 52.60 -8.05
CA THR A 13 4.32 51.94 -7.71
C THR A 13 3.99 50.60 -7.07
N ASN A 14 4.07 49.52 -7.85
CA ASN A 14 4.07 48.16 -7.31
C ASN A 14 5.47 47.59 -7.44
N ASN A 15 5.94 47.11 -6.28
CA ASN A 15 7.23 46.53 -6.00
C ASN A 15 7.62 45.46 -7.02
N ALA A 16 8.84 45.59 -7.53
CA ALA A 16 9.56 44.50 -8.15
C ALA A 16 10.28 43.72 -7.06
N ASP A 17 9.59 42.72 -6.49
CA ASP A 17 10.24 41.58 -5.85
C ASP A 17 9.88 40.36 -6.70
N VAL A 18 10.83 39.97 -7.54
CA VAL A 18 10.83 38.74 -8.30
C VAL A 18 11.41 37.69 -7.36
N ASP A 19 10.56 36.85 -6.77
CA ASP A 19 11.03 35.70 -6.00
C ASP A 19 10.11 34.48 -6.25
N ASP A 20 10.78 33.42 -6.72
CA ASP A 20 10.42 32.01 -6.76
C ASP A 20 9.04 31.57 -7.29
N ASN A 21 9.07 31.26 -8.59
CA ASN A 21 8.10 30.43 -9.29
C ASN A 21 8.22 28.95 -8.82
N VAL A 22 7.68 28.65 -7.64
CA VAL A 22 7.46 27.26 -7.19
C VAL A 22 6.21 26.74 -7.90
N GLY A 23 6.38 25.65 -8.64
CA GLY A 23 5.39 25.05 -9.54
C GLY A 23 4.03 24.86 -8.88
N ASN A 24 3.08 25.71 -9.26
CA ASN A 24 1.71 25.65 -8.78
C ASN A 24 0.89 24.71 -9.70
N THR A 25 0.73 23.46 -9.29
CA THR A 25 -0.17 22.50 -9.97
C THR A 25 -1.62 22.90 -9.68
N ILE A 26 -2.37 23.30 -10.72
CA ILE A 26 -3.77 23.71 -10.61
C ILE A 26 -4.64 22.46 -10.38
N HIS A 27 -5.23 22.34 -9.18
CA HIS A 27 -6.33 21.41 -8.90
C HIS A 27 -7.67 22.17 -8.94
N GLU A 28 -8.60 21.70 -9.77
CA GLU A 28 -10.01 22.12 -9.69
C GLU A 28 -10.60 21.54 -8.40
N GLU A 29 -11.06 22.43 -7.51
CA GLU A 29 -11.69 22.17 -6.20
C GLU A 29 -10.76 21.86 -5.01
N GLY A 30 -10.03 22.87 -4.53
CA GLY A 30 -10.33 23.37 -3.18
C GLY A 30 -9.48 22.99 -1.95
N GLU A 31 -8.30 22.36 -2.05
CA GLU A 31 -7.32 22.33 -0.95
C GLU A 31 -5.88 22.39 -1.47
N TYR A 32 -5.13 23.42 -1.06
CA TYR A 32 -3.72 23.58 -1.38
C TYR A 32 -2.89 22.80 -0.36
N TYR A 33 -2.24 21.72 -0.78
CA TYR A 33 -1.26 21.04 0.06
C TYR A 33 0.11 21.65 -0.22
N GLN A 34 0.68 22.29 0.81
CA GLN A 34 2.05 22.79 0.73
C GLN A 34 3.00 21.64 0.99
N HIS A 35 3.49 21.03 -0.09
CA HIS A 35 4.51 19.99 -0.03
C HIS A 35 5.79 20.51 0.63
N GLY A 36 6.46 19.63 1.36
CA GLY A 36 7.70 19.91 2.04
C GLY A 36 8.92 19.95 1.12
N LYS A 37 10.08 20.04 1.75
CA LYS A 37 11.40 20.05 1.12
C LYS A 37 12.29 19.03 1.84
N PRO A 38 13.25 18.39 1.14
CA PRO A 38 14.20 17.49 1.79
C PRO A 38 15.03 18.25 2.83
N TYR A 39 15.36 17.58 3.93
CA TYR A 39 16.26 18.15 4.94
C TYR A 39 17.71 18.14 4.44
N GLU A 40 18.53 19.08 4.92
CA GLU A 40 19.94 19.15 4.53
C GLU A 40 20.67 17.86 4.96
N GLY A 41 21.28 17.18 4.00
CA GLY A 41 21.92 15.87 4.21
C GLY A 41 20.96 14.67 4.23
N MET A 42 19.74 14.82 3.75
CA MET A 42 18.84 13.70 3.49
C MET A 42 19.43 12.78 2.43
N CYS A 43 19.38 11.47 2.66
CA CYS A 43 19.87 10.47 1.72
C CYS A 43 18.90 9.31 1.59
N CYS A 44 18.89 8.69 0.42
CA CYS A 44 18.07 7.54 0.13
C CYS A 44 18.57 6.32 0.91
N LEU A 45 17.68 5.68 1.67
CA LEU A 45 18.03 4.49 2.45
C LEU A 45 18.43 3.28 1.59
N CYS A 46 18.05 3.24 0.31
CA CYS A 46 18.36 2.12 -0.59
C CYS A 46 19.67 2.32 -1.36
N THR A 47 19.85 3.50 -1.94
CA THR A 47 20.96 3.80 -2.85
C THR A 47 22.09 4.57 -2.17
N MET A 48 21.85 5.11 -0.97
CA MET A 48 22.76 6.00 -0.24
C MET A 48 23.08 7.29 -1.03
N GLU A 49 22.28 7.61 -2.05
CA GLU A 49 22.38 8.85 -2.80
C GLU A 49 21.71 10.00 -2.05
N ASP A 50 22.24 11.21 -2.21
CA ASP A 50 21.70 12.39 -1.56
C ASP A 50 20.34 12.76 -2.17
N ILE A 51 19.38 13.08 -1.32
CA ILE A 51 18.06 13.58 -1.71
C ILE A 51 18.09 15.09 -1.60
N THR A 52 18.09 15.76 -2.75
CA THR A 52 18.21 17.22 -2.83
C THR A 52 17.06 17.82 -3.65
N GLU A 53 16.80 19.11 -3.43
CA GLU A 53 15.86 19.86 -4.29
C GLU A 53 16.41 20.02 -5.72
N GLU A 54 17.74 20.13 -5.86
CA GLU A 54 18.41 20.31 -7.16
C GLU A 54 18.23 19.10 -8.06
N ASP A 55 18.35 17.89 -7.51
CA ASP A 55 18.15 16.64 -8.24
C ASP A 55 16.66 16.31 -8.45
N GLY A 56 15.75 17.01 -7.76
CA GLY A 56 14.31 16.77 -7.84
C GLY A 56 13.90 15.36 -7.39
N ASN A 57 14.75 14.67 -6.64
CA ASN A 57 14.55 13.26 -6.27
C ASN A 57 13.78 13.08 -4.95
N TYR A 58 13.30 14.17 -4.36
CA TYR A 58 12.44 14.17 -3.17
C TYR A 58 11.02 13.65 -3.48
N VAL A 59 10.48 12.85 -2.56
CA VAL A 59 9.14 12.26 -2.67
C VAL A 59 8.42 12.38 -1.34
N GLU A 60 7.12 12.66 -1.41
CA GLU A 60 6.22 12.57 -0.27
C GLU A 60 5.16 11.50 -0.50
N TYR A 61 4.64 10.95 0.59
CA TYR A 61 3.58 9.96 0.55
C TYR A 61 2.46 10.34 1.50
N GLN A 62 1.23 10.09 1.06
CA GLN A 62 0.03 10.31 1.85
C GLN A 62 -0.51 8.98 2.35
N THR A 63 -0.87 8.93 3.62
CA THR A 63 -1.42 7.73 4.25
C THR A 63 -2.92 7.82 4.50
N TYR A 64 -3.62 6.69 4.57
CA TYR A 64 -5.06 6.62 4.84
C TYR A 64 -5.33 5.82 6.12
N PRO A 65 -6.21 6.26 7.05
CA PRO A 65 -7.20 7.34 6.90
C PRO A 65 -6.74 8.73 7.34
N SER A 66 -5.52 8.91 7.84
CA SER A 66 -5.09 10.22 8.37
C SER A 66 -4.97 11.31 7.30
N LEU A 67 -4.78 10.94 6.04
CA LEU A 67 -4.53 11.83 4.90
C LEU A 67 -3.33 12.75 5.11
N GLN A 68 -2.39 12.35 5.95
CA GLN A 68 -1.19 13.12 6.25
C GLN A 68 -0.09 12.83 5.23
N TRP A 69 0.48 13.90 4.68
CA TRP A 69 1.67 13.85 3.86
C TRP A 69 2.92 13.71 4.74
N LYS A 70 3.79 12.78 4.37
CA LYS A 70 5.04 12.45 5.08
C LYS A 70 6.20 12.36 4.08
N PRO A 71 7.41 12.77 4.46
CA PRO A 71 8.59 12.65 3.63
C PRO A 71 8.97 11.18 3.44
N CYS A 72 9.21 10.75 2.21
CA CYS A 72 9.69 9.41 1.91
C CYS A 72 11.19 9.32 2.16
N GLN A 73 11.67 8.22 2.73
CA GLN A 73 13.11 7.98 2.94
C GLN A 73 13.81 7.36 1.73
N PHE A 74 13.12 7.31 0.59
CA PHE A 74 13.64 6.86 -0.69
C PHE A 74 13.54 7.98 -1.71
N GLU A 75 14.47 7.95 -2.65
CA GLU A 75 14.44 8.83 -3.81
C GLU A 75 13.34 8.44 -4.80
N ALA A 76 12.98 9.38 -5.69
CA ALA A 76 11.98 9.21 -6.73
C ALA A 76 12.15 7.95 -7.59
N SER A 77 13.38 7.64 -7.99
CA SER A 77 13.69 6.48 -8.85
C SER A 77 13.39 5.15 -8.13
N VAL A 78 13.76 5.04 -6.85
CA VAL A 78 13.55 3.87 -6.00
C VAL A 78 12.06 3.67 -5.71
N VAL A 79 11.33 4.75 -5.39
CA VAL A 79 9.88 4.67 -5.18
C VAL A 79 9.17 4.19 -6.45
N GLN A 80 9.56 4.71 -7.61
CA GLN A 80 9.02 4.26 -8.89
C GLN A 80 9.34 2.79 -9.16
N GLN A 81 10.57 2.35 -8.90
CA GLN A 81 10.96 0.95 -9.03
C GLN A 81 10.17 0.04 -8.09
N LEU A 82 9.88 0.48 -6.85
CA LEU A 82 9.07 -0.28 -5.91
C LEU A 82 7.64 -0.44 -6.42
N LEU A 83 7.03 0.61 -6.96
CA LEU A 83 5.70 0.53 -7.59
C LEU A 83 5.65 -0.53 -8.69
N ASP A 84 6.70 -0.61 -9.51
CA ASP A 84 6.75 -1.53 -10.65
C ASP A 84 7.13 -2.98 -10.25
N THR A 85 7.95 -3.15 -9.22
CA THR A 85 8.55 -4.45 -8.90
C THR A 85 7.85 -5.18 -7.76
N GLN A 86 7.23 -4.50 -6.79
CA GLN A 86 6.67 -5.18 -5.60
C GLN A 86 5.60 -6.23 -5.98
N PHE A 87 4.71 -5.92 -6.92
CA PHE A 87 3.67 -6.86 -7.34
C PHE A 87 4.26 -8.09 -8.03
N GLN A 88 5.25 -7.90 -8.90
CA GLN A 88 5.94 -9.01 -9.57
C GLN A 88 6.74 -9.85 -8.56
N GLN A 89 7.43 -9.22 -7.62
CA GLN A 89 8.14 -9.92 -6.55
C GLN A 89 7.17 -10.76 -5.70
N TYR A 90 5.97 -10.27 -5.40
CA TYR A 90 4.94 -11.05 -4.73
C TYR A 90 4.56 -12.28 -5.55
N LEU A 91 4.23 -12.12 -6.84
CA LEU A 91 3.88 -13.24 -7.71
C LEU A 91 5.01 -14.26 -7.84
N THR A 92 6.25 -13.79 -8.02
CA THR A 92 7.42 -14.65 -8.07
C THR A 92 7.57 -15.42 -6.77
N ARG A 93 7.47 -14.76 -5.61
CA ARG A 93 7.56 -15.43 -4.30
C ARG A 93 6.48 -16.47 -4.10
N VAL A 94 5.23 -16.16 -4.46
CA VAL A 94 4.11 -17.11 -4.35
C VAL A 94 4.32 -18.31 -5.27
N LYS A 95 4.84 -18.11 -6.49
CA LYS A 95 5.11 -19.19 -7.44
C LYS A 95 6.38 -19.97 -7.14
N SER A 96 7.37 -19.35 -6.51
CA SER A 96 8.69 -19.95 -6.27
C SER A 96 8.83 -20.55 -4.88
N THR A 97 8.03 -20.13 -3.91
CA THR A 97 8.13 -20.64 -2.53
C THR A 97 7.55 -22.05 -2.45
N ASP A 98 8.37 -22.97 -1.98
CA ASP A 98 8.02 -24.35 -1.63
C ASP A 98 7.65 -24.48 -0.14
N CYS A 99 7.96 -23.47 0.67
CA CYS A 99 7.61 -23.45 2.08
C CYS A 99 6.12 -23.13 2.28
N GLN A 100 5.34 -24.16 2.64
CA GLN A 100 3.91 -24.03 2.90
C GLN A 100 3.57 -22.95 3.95
N ALA A 101 4.43 -22.75 4.96
CA ALA A 101 4.22 -21.72 5.98
C ALA A 101 4.37 -20.30 5.43
N GLU A 102 5.35 -20.07 4.56
CA GLU A 102 5.53 -18.79 3.87
C GLU A 102 4.39 -18.54 2.88
N LEU A 103 4.01 -19.55 2.10
CA LEU A 103 2.88 -19.48 1.17
C LEU A 103 1.57 -19.12 1.88
N LYS A 104 1.28 -19.75 3.03
CA LYS A 104 0.12 -19.43 3.88
C LYS A 104 0.14 -17.98 4.37
N ARG A 105 1.30 -17.44 4.76
CA ARG A 105 1.44 -16.04 5.18
C ARG A 105 1.24 -15.06 4.02
N LEU A 106 1.85 -15.33 2.86
CA LEU A 106 1.69 -14.52 1.65
C LEU A 106 0.22 -14.48 1.18
N LEU A 107 -0.48 -15.61 1.26
CA LEU A 107 -1.90 -15.70 0.93
C LEU A 107 -2.80 -15.09 1.99
N LYS A 108 -2.40 -15.05 3.27
CA LYS A 108 -3.16 -14.35 4.31
C LYS A 108 -3.24 -12.84 4.02
N ASN A 109 -2.13 -12.26 3.57
CA ASN A 109 -2.07 -10.84 3.21
C ASN A 109 -2.67 -10.57 1.81
N GLY A 110 -2.67 -11.58 0.95
CA GLY A 110 -3.17 -11.49 -0.42
C GLY A 110 -2.27 -10.65 -1.33
N PRO A 111 -2.61 -10.54 -2.62
CA PRO A 111 -1.85 -9.73 -3.55
C PRO A 111 -1.86 -8.26 -3.11
N PRO A 112 -0.69 -7.61 -3.05
CA PRO A 112 -0.56 -6.22 -2.63
C PRO A 112 -1.19 -5.30 -3.67
N ILE A 113 -1.89 -4.27 -3.19
CA ILE A 113 -2.52 -3.24 -4.05
C ILE A 113 -1.66 -1.97 -4.04
N TYR A 114 -1.22 -1.55 -2.86
CA TYR A 114 -0.45 -0.33 -2.65
C TYR A 114 0.99 -0.66 -2.28
N ILE A 115 1.89 0.28 -2.56
CA ILE A 115 3.27 0.23 -2.09
C ILE A 115 3.32 0.18 -0.55
N HIS A 116 4.16 -0.71 -0.04
CA HIS A 116 4.44 -0.82 1.39
C HIS A 116 5.93 -1.03 1.60
N ASP A 117 6.54 -0.20 2.46
CA ASP A 117 7.90 -0.42 2.93
C ASP A 117 8.04 0.07 4.37
N LYS A 118 8.44 -0.83 5.27
CA LYS A 118 8.55 -0.55 6.71
C LYS A 118 9.59 0.53 7.06
N HIS A 119 10.61 0.72 6.22
CA HIS A 119 11.73 1.62 6.50
C HIS A 119 11.65 2.89 5.66
N GLY A 120 11.20 2.76 4.41
CA GLY A 120 11.02 3.86 3.47
C GLY A 120 9.74 4.66 3.64
N LEU A 121 8.67 3.96 4.04
CA LEU A 121 7.29 4.48 4.09
C LEU A 121 6.64 4.08 5.43
N PRO A 122 7.22 4.45 6.58
CA PRO A 122 6.70 4.05 7.88
C PRO A 122 5.25 4.54 8.08
N LEU A 123 4.37 3.61 8.43
CA LEU A 123 3.00 3.93 8.82
C LEU A 123 2.96 4.26 10.32
N ALA A 124 2.02 5.11 10.74
CA ALA A 124 1.91 5.54 12.13
C ALA A 124 1.65 4.40 13.14
N GLY A 125 1.37 3.17 12.67
CA GLY A 125 1.23 1.97 13.50
C GLY A 125 2.43 1.02 13.50
N ASP A 126 3.43 1.22 12.64
CA ASP A 126 4.60 0.32 12.53
C ASP A 126 5.76 0.71 13.46
N ASN A 127 5.74 1.94 13.99
CA ASN A 127 6.70 2.43 14.98
C ASN A 127 6.38 1.86 16.37
N ASN A 128 6.57 0.55 16.54
CA ASN A 128 6.81 -0.01 17.86
C ASN A 128 8.23 0.42 18.27
N GLU A 129 8.32 1.49 19.06
CA GLU A 129 9.53 1.95 19.72
C GLU A 129 10.17 0.79 20.53
N LYS A 130 11.04 0.01 19.88
CA LYS A 130 12.08 -0.74 20.59
C LYS A 130 13.16 0.24 21.03
N GLY A 131 12.84 1.03 22.05
CA GLY A 131 13.82 1.64 22.93
C GLY A 131 13.80 0.91 24.27
N GLY A 132 14.87 0.19 24.61
CA GLY A 132 15.14 -0.22 26.00
C GLY A 132 15.28 -1.72 26.23
N ASP A 133 16.53 -2.10 26.50
CA ASP A 133 17.05 -3.37 27.01
C ASP A 133 16.51 -3.75 28.42
N GLY A 134 16.27 -5.05 28.63
CA GLY A 134 16.29 -5.71 29.95
C GLY A 134 14.95 -5.98 30.66
N GLY A 135 14.46 -7.24 30.63
CA GLY A 135 13.47 -7.71 31.61
C GLY A 135 12.72 -8.99 31.23
N ASP A 136 13.27 -10.15 31.63
CA ASP A 136 12.63 -11.47 31.59
C ASP A 136 11.33 -11.58 32.41
N ASN A 137 10.47 -12.49 31.93
CA ASN A 137 9.37 -13.23 32.57
C ASN A 137 7.94 -12.65 32.56
N ASN A 138 7.07 -13.34 31.82
CA ASN A 138 6.00 -14.20 32.36
C ASN A 138 4.73 -14.14 31.48
N GLU A 139 4.24 -15.33 31.11
CA GLU A 139 2.97 -15.56 30.44
C GLU A 139 1.79 -14.91 31.17
N LYS A 140 0.92 -14.24 30.40
CA LYS A 140 -0.52 -14.27 30.65
C LYS A 140 -1.27 -14.00 29.35
N GLY A 141 -2.03 -15.01 28.92
CA GLY A 141 -3.01 -14.90 27.86
C GLY A 141 -4.31 -14.22 28.30
N GLY A 142 -5.12 -13.93 27.28
CA GLY A 142 -6.47 -13.35 27.35
C GLY A 142 -6.44 -11.83 27.17
N ASP A 143 -7.34 -11.17 26.44
CA ASP A 143 -8.55 -11.58 25.74
C ASP A 143 -9.15 -10.26 25.19
N ASP A 144 -9.72 -10.32 24.00
CA ASP A 144 -10.76 -9.46 23.45
C ASP A 144 -10.79 -7.93 23.73
N GLY A 145 -10.55 -7.18 22.65
CA GLY A 145 -11.52 -6.17 22.25
C GLY A 145 -11.09 -4.70 22.30
N GLY A 146 -10.79 -4.15 21.12
CA GLY A 146 -11.20 -2.77 20.79
C GLY A 146 -10.17 -1.66 21.01
N GLY A 147 -8.93 -1.86 20.58
CA GLY A 147 -8.03 -0.73 20.36
C GLY A 147 -8.49 0.08 19.15
N ALA A 148 -9.25 1.15 19.38
CA ALA A 148 -9.46 2.24 18.42
C ALA A 148 -8.12 3.00 18.22
N GLY A 149 -7.11 2.32 17.66
CA GLY A 149 -5.82 2.88 17.33
C GLY A 149 -5.90 3.44 15.92
N GLY A 150 -5.99 4.77 15.80
CA GLY A 150 -5.98 5.50 14.52
C GLY A 150 -4.62 5.44 13.83
N GLY A 151 -4.11 4.24 13.58
CA GLY A 151 -2.94 3.99 12.76
C GLY A 151 -3.31 4.03 11.29
N ASP A 152 -2.42 4.59 10.48
CA ASP A 152 -2.54 4.53 9.03
C ASP A 152 -2.51 3.08 8.53
N THR A 153 -3.40 2.77 7.60
CA THR A 153 -3.59 1.42 7.06
C THR A 153 -2.73 1.16 5.82
N HIS A 154 -2.60 2.15 4.93
CA HIS A 154 -1.82 2.05 3.70
C HIS A 154 -1.48 3.44 3.16
N VAL A 155 -0.52 3.48 2.23
CA VAL A 155 -0.20 4.66 1.43
C VAL A 155 -1.22 4.77 0.28
N CYS A 156 -1.85 5.92 0.11
CA CYS A 156 -2.87 6.15 -0.92
C CYS A 156 -2.36 7.01 -2.09
N LYS A 157 -1.53 8.01 -1.81
CA LYS A 157 -0.94 8.90 -2.81
C LYS A 157 0.55 9.09 -2.61
N LEU A 158 1.22 9.45 -3.70
CA LEU A 158 2.62 9.82 -3.76
C LEU A 158 2.74 11.15 -4.48
N TRP A 159 3.64 12.00 -4.06
CA TRP A 159 3.96 13.25 -4.74
C TRP A 159 5.45 13.29 -5.04
N PHE A 160 5.80 13.63 -6.28
CA PHE A 160 7.18 13.67 -6.73
C PHE A 160 7.61 15.12 -6.91
N ALA A 161 8.70 15.52 -6.26
CA ALA A 161 9.22 16.89 -6.39
C ALA A 161 9.77 17.17 -7.79
N SER A 162 10.27 16.14 -8.49
CA SER A 162 10.80 16.25 -9.86
C SER A 162 9.77 16.78 -10.86
N ASP A 163 8.52 16.34 -10.78
CA ASP A 163 7.46 16.75 -11.71
C ASP A 163 6.34 17.56 -11.05
N GLY A 164 6.33 17.69 -9.72
CA GLY A 164 5.32 18.39 -8.95
C GLY A 164 3.94 17.73 -9.02
N LYS A 165 3.85 16.44 -9.38
CA LYS A 165 2.58 15.74 -9.59
C LYS A 165 2.30 14.72 -8.50
N GLU A 166 1.04 14.70 -8.08
CA GLU A 166 0.50 13.60 -7.30
C GLU A 166 0.19 12.39 -8.20
N ARG A 167 0.58 11.21 -7.75
CA ARG A 167 0.28 9.91 -8.37
C ARG A 167 -0.36 8.99 -7.35
N SER A 168 -1.09 8.00 -7.83
CA SER A 168 -1.62 6.96 -6.96
C SER A 168 -0.49 6.06 -6.48
N ALA A 169 -0.55 5.64 -5.21
CA ALA A 169 0.41 4.72 -4.60
C ALA A 169 0.16 3.24 -4.98
N LYS A 170 -0.71 3.00 -5.97
CA LYS A 170 -1.05 1.65 -6.46
C LYS A 170 0.13 1.06 -7.23
N LEU A 171 0.41 -0.21 -6.98
CA LEU A 171 1.48 -0.94 -7.67
C LEU A 171 1.12 -1.13 -9.14
N THR A 172 2.13 -1.07 -10.01
CA THR A 172 1.94 -1.34 -11.44
C THR A 172 1.59 -2.81 -11.63
N ASN A 173 0.50 -3.08 -12.34
CA ASN A 173 -0.15 -4.40 -12.49
C ASN A 173 -0.84 -4.91 -11.21
N SER A 174 -0.99 -4.10 -10.15
CA SER A 174 -1.89 -4.49 -9.07
C SER A 174 -3.29 -4.74 -9.61
N LEU A 175 -3.88 -5.85 -9.17
CA LEU A 175 -5.27 -6.16 -9.44
C LEU A 175 -6.13 -5.60 -8.31
N GLU A 176 -7.28 -5.05 -8.66
CA GLU A 176 -8.28 -4.54 -7.71
C GLU A 176 -9.63 -5.25 -7.91
N GLY A 177 -10.48 -5.19 -6.90
CA GLY A 177 -11.84 -5.74 -6.96
C GLY A 177 -11.90 -7.23 -7.31
N GLU A 178 -12.72 -7.57 -8.30
CA GLU A 178 -12.99 -8.95 -8.72
C GLU A 178 -11.75 -9.66 -9.30
N GLU A 179 -10.89 -8.96 -10.03
CA GLU A 179 -9.69 -9.55 -10.62
C GLU A 179 -8.68 -9.96 -9.54
N ARG A 180 -8.56 -9.13 -8.50
CA ARG A 180 -7.74 -9.42 -7.32
C ARG A 180 -8.27 -10.67 -6.61
N GLU A 181 -9.56 -10.72 -6.36
CA GLU A 181 -10.20 -11.83 -5.67
C GLU A 181 -10.06 -13.11 -6.50
N ARG A 182 -10.26 -13.04 -7.82
CA ARG A 182 -10.11 -14.19 -8.71
C ARG A 182 -8.69 -14.76 -8.65
N LEU A 183 -7.66 -13.91 -8.80
CA LEU A 183 -6.27 -14.34 -8.67
C LEU A 183 -6.02 -14.91 -7.27
N TRP A 184 -6.51 -14.26 -6.23
CA TRP A 184 -6.31 -14.72 -4.85
C TRP A 184 -6.96 -16.08 -4.60
N GLN A 185 -8.17 -16.32 -5.11
CA GLN A 185 -8.87 -17.60 -5.04
C GLN A 185 -8.13 -18.70 -5.81
N GLU A 186 -7.60 -18.38 -6.99
CA GLU A 186 -6.79 -19.31 -7.78
C GLU A 186 -5.52 -19.72 -7.01
N LEU A 187 -4.81 -18.76 -6.41
CA LEU A 187 -3.63 -19.03 -5.59
C LEU A 187 -3.98 -19.82 -4.31
N LYS A 188 -5.14 -19.58 -3.70
CA LYS A 188 -5.64 -20.37 -2.56
C LYS A 188 -5.93 -21.83 -2.94
N LYS A 189 -6.50 -22.08 -4.12
CA LYS A 189 -6.75 -23.44 -4.62
C LYS A 189 -5.47 -24.25 -4.76
N PHE A 190 -4.38 -23.62 -5.20
CA PHE A 190 -3.09 -24.28 -5.32
C PHE A 190 -2.56 -24.84 -3.99
N ILE A 191 -2.79 -24.15 -2.85
CA ILE A 191 -2.45 -24.69 -1.51
C ILE A 191 -3.25 -25.95 -1.17
N ILE A 192 -4.55 -25.98 -1.52
CA ILE A 192 -5.42 -27.11 -1.19
C ILE A 192 -4.93 -28.37 -1.92
N GLU A 193 -4.52 -28.20 -3.17
CA GLU A 193 -3.96 -29.29 -3.98
C GLU A 193 -2.59 -29.74 -3.47
N VAL A 194 -1.67 -28.81 -3.15
CA VAL A 194 -0.33 -29.14 -2.62
C VAL A 194 -0.39 -29.70 -1.19
N GLY A 195 -1.43 -29.34 -0.43
CA GLY A 195 -1.74 -29.94 0.87
C GLY A 195 -2.40 -31.31 0.78
N LYS A 196 -2.88 -31.70 -0.40
CA LYS A 196 -3.32 -33.06 -0.74
C LYS A 196 -2.11 -33.86 -1.25
N GLU A 197 -1.11 -34.09 -0.40
CA GLU A 197 -0.21 -35.21 -0.60
C GLU A 197 -0.48 -36.31 0.43
N VAL A 198 -1.24 -37.30 -0.07
CA VAL A 198 -1.24 -38.75 0.20
C VAL A 198 -1.53 -39.19 1.64
N GLY A 199 -2.80 -39.42 1.97
CA GLY A 199 -3.15 -40.09 3.22
C GLY A 199 -4.62 -40.34 3.55
N ASP A 200 -5.59 -39.66 2.90
CA ASP A 200 -7.02 -39.86 3.19
C ASP A 200 -7.76 -40.28 1.91
N ASP A 201 -7.43 -41.46 1.41
CA ASP A 201 -8.28 -42.26 0.52
C ASP A 201 -8.83 -43.43 1.35
N ASP A 202 -9.71 -43.21 2.32
CA ASP A 202 -10.58 -44.25 2.89
C ASP A 202 -11.70 -43.60 3.72
N GLU A 203 -12.95 -44.04 3.49
CA GLU A 203 -14.18 -43.72 4.26
C GLU A 203 -14.99 -42.46 3.91
N GLU A 204 -15.39 -42.26 2.64
CA GLU A 204 -16.65 -41.52 2.35
C GLU A 204 -17.62 -42.25 1.39
N GLU A 205 -17.44 -43.55 1.16
CA GLU A 205 -18.36 -44.36 0.33
C GLU A 205 -19.26 -45.36 1.09
N GLU A 206 -19.26 -45.40 2.43
CA GLU A 206 -20.12 -46.34 3.20
C GLU A 206 -21.46 -45.75 3.69
N MET A 207 -21.88 -44.55 3.26
CA MET A 207 -23.10 -43.92 3.79
C MET A 207 -24.31 -43.87 2.83
N ILE A 208 -24.35 -44.68 1.76
CA ILE A 208 -25.48 -44.68 0.79
C ILE A 208 -26.13 -46.07 0.57
N MET A 209 -25.72 -47.15 1.26
CA MET A 209 -26.31 -48.50 1.04
C MET A 209 -27.30 -49.04 2.09
N SER A 210 -27.74 -48.27 3.09
CA SER A 210 -28.61 -48.82 4.16
C SER A 210 -30.09 -48.39 4.14
N ALA A 211 -30.57 -47.65 3.13
CA ALA A 211 -31.93 -47.09 3.14
C ALA A 211 -33.02 -47.86 2.36
N GLN A 212 -32.84 -49.14 2.00
CA GLN A 212 -33.88 -49.90 1.27
C GLN A 212 -34.14 -51.31 1.82
N GLN A 213 -34.38 -51.43 3.12
CA GLN A 213 -34.98 -52.67 3.63
C GLN A 213 -35.96 -52.45 4.78
N GLU A 214 -37.01 -51.66 4.58
CA GLU A 214 -38.27 -51.85 5.32
C GLU A 214 -39.45 -51.52 4.42
N GLY A 215 -40.24 -52.54 4.07
CA GLY A 215 -41.52 -52.34 3.40
C GLY A 215 -41.90 -53.39 2.38
N ASN A 216 -42.00 -54.67 2.77
CA ASN A 216 -42.99 -55.56 2.19
C ASN A 216 -43.18 -56.84 3.02
N GLY A 217 -44.41 -57.00 3.54
CA GLY A 217 -44.91 -58.19 4.24
C GLY A 217 -45.62 -57.77 5.52
N SER A 218 -46.91 -58.00 5.75
CA SER A 218 -47.88 -58.81 5.04
C SER A 218 -49.28 -58.33 5.46
N ILE A 219 -50.18 -58.18 4.50
CA ILE A 219 -51.63 -58.24 4.69
C ILE A 219 -52.02 -59.71 4.88
N GLY A 220 -52.96 -60.00 5.78
CA GLY A 220 -53.63 -61.29 5.84
C GLY A 220 -54.31 -61.56 7.18
N ASP A 221 -55.60 -61.20 7.26
CA ASP A 221 -56.61 -61.70 8.21
C ASP A 221 -56.69 -63.24 8.24
#